data_AF-A0A433BCF7-F1
#
_entry.id   AF-A0A433BCF7-F1
#
_cell.length_a   1.000
_cell.length_b   1.000
_cell.length_c   1.000
_cell.angle_alpha   90.00
_cell.angle_beta   90.00
_cell.angle_gamma   90.00
#
_symmetry.space_group_name_H-M   'P 1'
#
loop_
_entity.id
_entity.type
_entity.pdbx_description
1 polymer ?
#
loop_
_entity_poly.entity_id
_entity_poly.type
_entity_poly.pdbx_seq_one_letter_code
_entity_poly.pdbx_strand_id
1 'polypeptide(L)' 'RQRLIDQIERIKARIRAKVEHPFRVVKRLFGHVKVRYRGLAKNTAQLHTLFALANLWMAKRKLMGVAA' A
#
# COMPACT_ATOMS: atom_id res chain seq x y z
N ARG A 1 9.80 -2.11 32.27
CA ARG A 1 9.21 -0.99 31.47
C ARG A 1 9.85 -0.89 30.09
N GLN A 2 11.18 -0.77 29.99
CA GLN A 2 11.89 -0.63 28.70
C GLN A 2 11.60 -1.74 27.68
N ARG A 3 11.69 -3.01 28.09
CA ARG A 3 11.45 -4.16 27.19
C ARG A 3 10.06 -4.19 26.54
N LEU A 4 9.03 -3.68 27.23
CA LEU A 4 7.66 -3.61 26.69
C LEU A 4 7.54 -2.51 25.62
N ILE A 5 8.21 -1.38 25.83
CA ILE A 5 8.27 -0.28 24.86
C ILE A 5 9.00 -0.75 23.60
N ASP A 6 10.14 -1.43 23.77
CA ASP A 6 10.93 -1.96 22.65
C ASP A 6 10.16 -2.97 21.81
N GLN A 7 9.35 -3.83 22.45
CA GLN A 7 8.48 -4.77 21.77
C GLN A 7 7.39 -4.07 20.95
N ILE A 8 6.75 -3.05 21.52
CA ILE A 8 5.72 -2.25 20.83
C ILE A 8 6.32 -1.53 19.62
N GLU A 9 7.49 -0.91 19.77
CA GLU A 9 8.16 -0.21 18.66
C GLU A 9 8.58 -1.17 17.54
N ARG A 10 9.06 -2.37 17.87
CA ARG A 10 9.33 -3.42 16.87
C ARG A 10 8.08 -3.83 16.10
N ILE A 11 6.95 -3.98 16.79
CA ILE A 11 5.67 -4.34 16.14
C ILE A 11 5.22 -3.21 15.22
N LYS A 12 5.27 -1.96 15.68
CA LYS A 12 4.94 -0.77 14.86
C LYS A 12 5.81 -0.69 13.61
N ALA A 13 7.13 -0.85 13.77
CA ALA A 13 8.07 -0.83 12.64
C ALA A 13 7.77 -1.92 11.62
N ARG A 14 7.47 -3.14 12.08
CA ARG A 14 7.09 -4.26 11.20
C ARG A 14 5.79 -3.99 10.43
N ILE A 15 4.79 -3.41 11.07
CA ILE A 15 3.54 -3.02 10.41
C ILE A 15 3.81 -1.91 9.39
N ARG A 16 4.62 -0.90 9.75
CA ARG A 16 4.98 0.21 8.87
C ARG A 16 5.65 -0.29 7.59
N ALA A 17 6.63 -1.18 7.70
CA ALA A 17 7.32 -1.77 6.57
C ALA A 17 6.37 -2.50 5.60
N LYS A 18 5.34 -3.20 6.13
CA LYS A 18 4.32 -3.85 5.30
C LYS A 18 3.46 -2.83 4.54
N VAL A 19 3.07 -1.74 5.20
CA VAL A 19 2.21 -0.70 4.63
C VAL A 19 2.96 0.17 3.61
N GLU A 20 4.24 0.45 3.86
CA GLU A 20 5.09 1.22 2.95
C GLU A 20 5.21 0.60 1.56
N HIS A 21 5.10 -0.73 1.44
CA HIS A 21 5.20 -1.42 0.15
C HIS A 21 4.04 -1.07 -0.81
N PRO A 22 2.74 -1.25 -0.45
CA PRO A 22 1.62 -0.73 -1.25
C PRO A 22 1.73 0.76 -1.57
N PHE A 23 2.14 1.60 -0.60
CA PHE A 23 2.34 3.03 -0.85
C PHE A 23 3.43 3.30 -1.88
N ARG A 24 4.52 2.53 -1.86
CA ARG A 24 5.57 2.61 -2.88
C ARG A 24 5.05 2.24 -4.26
N VAL A 25 4.24 1.18 -4.36
CA VAL A 25 3.59 0.78 -5.63
C VAL A 25 2.71 1.91 -6.15
N VAL A 26 1.81 2.44 -5.32
CA VAL A 26 0.90 3.53 -5.70
C VAL A 26 1.64 4.80 -6.10
N LYS A 27 2.65 5.22 -5.33
CA LYS A 27 3.37 6.47 -5.59
C LYS A 27 4.37 6.37 -6.74
N ARG A 28 5.08 5.24 -6.88
CA ARG A 28 6.15 5.08 -7.88
C ARG A 28 5.68 4.39 -9.17
N LEU A 29 4.96 3.27 -9.08
CA LEU A 29 4.51 2.53 -10.28
C LEU A 29 3.29 3.20 -10.92
N PHE A 30 2.30 3.57 -10.13
CA PHE A 30 1.09 4.24 -10.63
C PHE A 30 1.22 5.77 -10.71
N GLY A 31 2.35 6.35 -10.28
CA GLY A 31 2.64 7.78 -10.41
C GLY A 31 1.73 8.70 -9.59
N HIS A 32 1.06 8.20 -8.55
CA HIS A 32 0.17 9.01 -7.72
C HIS A 32 0.95 9.88 -6.72
N VAL A 33 1.62 10.92 -7.24
CA VAL A 33 2.44 11.87 -6.46
C VAL A 33 1.63 13.10 -6.03
N LYS A 34 0.61 13.47 -6.80
CA LYS A 34 -0.30 14.59 -6.52
C LYS A 34 -1.76 14.19 -6.78
N VAL A 35 -2.68 14.83 -6.07
CA VAL A 35 -4.14 14.70 -6.31
C VAL A 35 -4.48 15.26 -7.69
N ARG A 36 -5.30 14.55 -8.47
CA ARG A 36 -5.62 14.92 -9.86
C ARG A 36 -6.98 15.60 -9.99
N TYR A 37 -7.94 15.22 -9.15
CA TYR A 37 -9.33 15.65 -9.31
C TYR A 37 -9.68 16.81 -8.37
N ARG A 38 -10.66 17.62 -8.77
CA ARG A 38 -11.28 18.61 -7.87
C ARG A 38 -12.31 17.91 -6.98
N GLY A 39 -12.19 18.13 -5.67
CA GLY A 39 -13.09 17.56 -4.65
C GLY A 39 -12.59 16.26 -4.02
N LEU A 40 -12.89 16.08 -2.73
CA LEU A 40 -12.42 14.94 -1.94
C LEU A 40 -12.99 13.61 -2.45
N ALA A 41 -14.29 13.56 -2.75
CA ALA A 41 -14.97 12.33 -3.19
C ALA A 41 -14.28 11.67 -4.40
N LYS A 42 -13.93 12.46 -5.43
CA LYS A 42 -13.27 11.95 -6.64
C LYS A 42 -11.85 11.46 -6.38
N ASN A 43 -11.10 12.14 -5.51
CA ASN A 43 -9.76 11.69 -5.13
C ASN A 43 -9.79 10.43 -4.27
N THR A 44 -10.76 10.32 -3.34
CA THR A 44 -10.94 9.12 -2.52
C THR A 44 -11.30 7.91 -3.39
N ALA A 45 -12.22 8.07 -4.34
CA ALA A 45 -12.55 7.02 -5.30
C ALA A 45 -11.31 6.59 -6.13
N GLN A 46 -10.52 7.55 -6.63
CA GLN A 46 -9.26 7.26 -7.33
C GLN A 46 -8.29 6.47 -6.44
N LEU A 47 -8.12 6.89 -5.18
CA LEU A 47 -7.23 6.25 -4.22
C LEU A 47 -7.64 4.78 -3.99
N HIS A 48 -8.93 4.51 -3.77
CA HIS A 48 -9.44 3.15 -3.60
C HIS A 48 -9.15 2.26 -4.80
N THR A 49 -9.39 2.77 -6.02
CA THR A 49 -9.08 2.04 -7.25
C THR A 49 -7.59 1.74 -7.37
N LEU A 50 -6.71 2.72 -7.07
CA LEU A 50 -5.26 2.52 -7.11
C LEU A 50 -4.78 1.46 -6.09
N PHE A 51 -5.36 1.44 -4.89
CA PHE A 51 -5.04 0.40 -3.91
C PHE A 51 -5.56 -0.98 -4.31
N ALA A 52 -6.75 -1.07 -4.93
CA ALA A 52 -7.23 -2.33 -5.49
C ALA A 52 -6.27 -2.86 -6.58
N LEU A 53 -5.81 -2.00 -7.48
CA LEU A 53 -4.81 -2.36 -8.50
C LEU A 53 -3.45 -2.72 -7.89
N ALA A 54 -3.02 -2.03 -6.84
CA ALA A 54 -1.79 -2.37 -6.12
C ALA A 54 -1.88 -3.75 -5.48
N ASN A 55 -3.04 -4.12 -4.92
CA ASN A 55 -3.28 -5.47 -4.39
C ASN A 55 -3.17 -6.54 -5.48
N LEU A 56 -3.76 -6.30 -6.67
CA LEU A 56 -3.62 -7.21 -7.81
C LEU A 56 -2.17 -7.32 -8.29
N TRP A 57 -1.46 -6.20 -8.36
CA TRP A 57 -0.05 -6.18 -8.74
C TRP A 57 0.84 -6.99 -7.78
N MET A 58 0.60 -6.87 -6.46
CA MET A 58 1.30 -7.67 -5.45
C MET A 58 0.95 -9.16 -5.57
N ALA A 59 -0.29 -9.49 -5.92
CA ALA A 59 -0.74 -10.87 -6.11
C ALA A 59 -0.34 -11.45 -7.48
N LYS A 60 0.22 -10.65 -8.41
CA LYS A 60 0.52 -11.04 -9.80
C LYS A 60 1.25 -12.38 -9.90
N ARG A 61 2.29 -12.60 -9.09
CA ARG A 61 3.06 -13.87 -9.13
C ARG A 61 2.20 -15.08 -8.78
N LYS A 62 1.32 -14.95 -7.78
CA LYS A 62 0.39 -16.01 -7.39
C LYS A 62 -0.67 -16.22 -8.46
N LEU A 63 -1.21 -15.14 -9.04
CA LEU A 63 -2.25 -15.22 -10.07
C LEU A 63 -1.74 -15.78 -11.39
N MET A 64 -0.53 -15.41 -11.84
CA MET A 64 0.06 -15.95 -13.06
C MET A 64 0.63 -17.36 -12.89
N GLY A 65 0.97 -17.77 -11.66
CA GLY A 65 1.38 -19.15 -11.36
C GLY A 65 0.23 -20.14 -11.24
N VAL A 66 -1.02 -19.69 -11.19
CA VAL A 66 -2.22 -20.54 -11.29
C VAL A 66 -2.60 -20.82 -12.75
N ALA A 67 -2.05 -20.06 -13.69
CA ALA A 67 -2.29 -20.20 -15.12
C ALA A 67 -1.23 -21.04 -15.86
N ALA A 68 -0.38 -21.76 -15.12
CA ALA A 68 0.64 -22.66 -15.65
C ALA A 68 0.31 -24.12 -15.31
#